data_AF-A0A514CFK4-F1
#
_entry.id   AF-A0A514CFK4-F1
#
_cell.length_a   1.000
_cell.length_b   1.000
_cell.length_c   1.000
_cell.angle_alpha   90.00
_cell.angle_beta   90.00
_cell.angle_gamma   90.00
#
_symmetry.space_group_name_H-M   'P 1'
#
loop_
_entity.id
_entity.type
_entity.pdbx_description
1 polymer ?
#
loop_
_entity_poly.entity_id
_entity_poly.type
_entity_poly.pdbx_seq_one_letter_code
_entity_poly.pdbx_strand_id
1 'polypeptide(L)'
;MPTKDPVLTPELLKIIKIFGLTSVGIVLVLSFFNEYRADNTNSNDTHAMADSNLLYFKNVRQLDYEINKNTTAKLEIFRLGKRLKGNNLIFVNLSIIISRIRNKAYIFIEPSERLTSETTVEFRWLNKGTQQGVLSFQQGDRVSHHQFVTKLYPLIDEEREFQVKIAGKWHPILVSSKERQAFKTTAEDYLRLIK
;
A
#
# COMPACT_ATOMS: atom_id res chain seq x y z
N MET A 1 -60.96 47.03 1.62
CA MET A 1 -59.55 46.78 1.24
C MET A 1 -59.06 45.59 2.06
N PRO A 2 -58.55 44.50 1.48
CA PRO A 2 -58.08 43.36 2.25
C PRO A 2 -56.68 43.67 2.83
N THR A 3 -56.53 43.50 4.13
CA THR A 3 -55.26 43.58 4.87
C THR A 3 -54.33 42.46 4.40
N LYS A 4 -53.13 42.81 3.94
CA LYS A 4 -52.09 41.83 3.57
C LYS A 4 -51.58 41.14 4.83
N ASP A 5 -51.67 39.81 4.87
CA ASP A 5 -51.09 39.03 5.95
C ASP A 5 -49.57 39.25 6.03
N PRO A 6 -48.99 39.36 7.24
CA PRO A 6 -47.57 39.62 7.42
C PRO A 6 -46.73 38.44 6.94
N VAL A 7 -45.93 38.67 5.90
CA VAL A 7 -45.09 37.67 5.21
C VAL A 7 -43.99 37.08 6.11
N LEU A 8 -43.60 37.78 7.19
CA LEU A 8 -42.59 37.35 8.15
C LEU A 8 -43.24 36.99 9.48
N THR A 9 -43.89 35.83 9.53
CA THR A 9 -44.44 35.31 10.78
C THR A 9 -43.30 34.93 11.75
N PRO A 10 -43.53 35.02 13.07
CA PRO A 10 -42.54 34.65 14.09
C PRO A 10 -42.05 33.20 13.93
N GLU A 11 -42.91 32.31 13.45
CA GLU A 11 -42.59 30.90 13.18
C GLU A 11 -41.61 30.76 12.00
N LEU A 12 -41.84 31.49 10.91
CA LEU A 12 -40.95 31.51 9.75
C LEU A 12 -39.56 32.03 10.12
N LEU A 13 -39.49 33.09 10.93
CA LEU A 13 -38.25 33.64 11.46
C LEU A 13 -37.46 32.62 12.32
N LYS A 14 -38.15 31.78 13.07
CA LYS A 14 -37.52 30.73 13.89
C LYS A 14 -36.92 29.63 13.01
N ILE A 15 -37.64 29.21 11.96
CA ILE A 15 -37.18 28.21 11.01
C ILE A 15 -35.94 28.70 10.25
N ILE A 16 -35.96 29.95 9.76
CA ILE A 16 -34.83 30.54 9.04
C ILE A 16 -33.57 30.60 9.91
N LYS A 17 -33.70 30.95 11.20
CA LYS A 17 -32.56 31.00 12.14
C LYS A 17 -31.96 29.62 12.38
N ILE A 18 -32.80 28.61 12.60
CA ILE A 18 -32.34 27.23 12.80
C ILE A 18 -31.63 26.74 11.54
N PHE A 19 -32.26 26.91 10.37
CA PHE A 19 -31.69 26.45 9.11
C PHE A 19 -30.36 27.14 8.77
N GLY A 20 -30.28 28.46 9.00
CA GLY A 20 -29.05 29.23 8.82
C GLY A 20 -27.93 28.76 9.75
N LEU A 21 -28.23 28.57 11.05
CA LEU A 21 -27.24 28.12 12.03
C LEU A 21 -26.75 26.70 11.72
N THR A 22 -27.66 25.79 11.35
CA THR A 22 -27.32 24.41 10.98
C THR A 22 -26.47 24.37 9.71
N SER A 23 -26.80 25.19 8.69
CA SER A 23 -26.03 25.26 7.45
C SER A 23 -24.60 25.74 7.68
N VAL A 24 -24.43 26.78 8.50
CA VAL A 24 -23.09 27.29 8.87
C VAL A 24 -22.32 26.26 9.69
N GLY A 25 -22.99 25.59 10.63
CA GLY A 25 -22.37 24.53 11.45
C GLY A 25 -21.88 23.36 10.61
N ILE A 26 -22.67 22.90 9.64
CA ILE A 26 -22.28 21.82 8.72
C ILE A 26 -21.07 22.24 7.88
N VAL A 27 -21.08 23.44 7.30
CA VAL A 27 -19.95 23.95 6.50
C VAL A 27 -18.68 24.05 7.34
N LEU A 28 -18.78 24.52 8.60
CA LEU A 28 -17.65 24.56 9.51
C LEU A 28 -17.10 23.17 9.82
N VAL A 29 -17.96 22.22 10.18
CA VAL A 29 -17.54 20.83 10.43
C VAL A 29 -16.87 20.24 9.20
N LEU A 30 -17.48 20.36 8.02
CA LEU A 30 -16.91 19.87 6.76
C LEU A 30 -15.61 20.58 6.37
N SER A 31 -15.42 21.84 6.76
CA SER A 31 -14.16 22.57 6.51
C SER A 31 -12.97 21.93 7.24
N PHE A 32 -13.18 21.28 8.39
CA PHE A 32 -12.13 20.53 9.09
C PHE A 32 -11.81 19.17 8.44
N PHE A 33 -12.72 18.63 7.62
CA PHE A 33 -12.50 17.38 6.87
C PHE A 33 -11.89 17.60 5.46
N ASN A 34 -11.45 18.83 5.14
CA ASN A 34 -10.92 19.19 3.82
C ASN A 34 -9.43 18.85 3.62
N GLU A 35 -8.81 18.08 4.53
CA GLU A 35 -7.40 17.69 4.44
C GLU A 35 -7.13 16.60 3.39
N TYR A 36 -8.15 15.88 2.90
CA TYR A 36 -7.98 14.98 1.77
C TYR A 36 -8.09 15.73 0.44
N ARG A 37 -7.09 16.54 0.12
CA ARG A 37 -6.88 17.04 -1.24
C ARG A 37 -6.13 15.98 -2.04
N ALA A 38 -6.66 15.62 -3.20
CA ALA A 38 -5.91 14.86 -4.20
C ALA A 38 -4.73 15.74 -4.67
N ASP A 39 -3.55 15.49 -4.11
CA ASP A 39 -2.32 16.17 -4.50
C ASP A 39 -1.89 15.66 -5.88
N ASN A 40 -2.04 16.53 -6.89
CA ASN A 40 -1.58 16.30 -8.27
C ASN A 40 -0.28 17.07 -8.56
N THR A 41 0.36 17.65 -7.54
CA THR A 41 1.60 18.39 -7.68
C THR A 41 2.77 17.39 -7.72
N ASN A 42 3.26 17.18 -8.93
CA ASN A 42 4.16 16.11 -9.35
C ASN A 42 5.62 16.25 -8.82
N SER A 43 5.84 16.79 -7.62
CA SER A 43 7.19 17.05 -7.09
C SER A 43 7.70 16.01 -6.07
N ASN A 44 6.86 15.06 -5.64
CA ASN A 44 7.26 14.02 -4.67
C ASN A 44 6.49 12.70 -4.85
N ASP A 45 6.23 12.30 -6.10
CA ASP A 45 5.57 11.02 -6.37
C ASP A 45 6.54 9.86 -6.13
N THR A 46 6.51 9.29 -4.91
CA THR A 46 7.37 8.17 -4.45
C THR A 46 7.33 6.94 -5.36
N HIS A 47 6.36 6.85 -6.26
CA HIS A 47 6.15 5.72 -7.16
C HIS A 47 6.45 6.04 -8.63
N ALA A 48 6.84 7.27 -8.96
CA ALA A 48 7.17 7.67 -10.32
C ALA A 48 8.41 6.91 -10.81
N MET A 49 8.44 6.57 -12.10
CA MET A 49 9.60 5.93 -12.73
C MET A 49 10.22 6.88 -13.75
N ALA A 50 11.56 6.88 -13.83
CA ALA A 50 12.26 7.47 -14.97
C ALA A 50 12.24 6.49 -16.17
N ASP A 51 12.16 7.02 -17.39
CA ASP A 51 12.18 6.20 -18.62
C ASP A 51 13.46 5.37 -18.74
N SER A 52 14.60 5.92 -18.29
CA SER A 52 15.89 5.22 -18.25
C SER A 52 15.86 4.00 -17.32
N ASN A 53 15.25 4.12 -16.14
CA ASN A 53 15.12 3.03 -15.18
C ASN A 53 14.18 1.95 -15.71
N LEU A 54 13.06 2.35 -16.31
CA LEU A 54 12.14 1.42 -16.95
C LEU A 54 12.84 0.65 -18.08
N LEU A 55 13.58 1.35 -18.95
CA LEU A 55 14.32 0.72 -20.04
C LEU A 55 15.37 -0.27 -19.52
N TYR A 56 16.12 0.11 -18.49
CA TYR A 56 17.07 -0.80 -17.83
C TYR A 56 16.37 -2.04 -17.28
N PHE A 57 15.28 -1.87 -16.53
CA PHE A 57 14.53 -2.99 -15.97
C PHE A 57 14.04 -3.93 -17.08
N LYS A 58 13.48 -3.38 -18.16
CA LYS A 58 12.97 -4.14 -19.30
C LYS A 58 14.03 -4.94 -20.04
N ASN A 59 15.22 -4.38 -20.21
CA ASN A 59 16.28 -5.01 -20.99
C ASN A 59 17.14 -5.97 -20.17
N VAL A 60 17.32 -5.69 -18.87
CA VAL A 60 18.27 -6.43 -18.01
C VAL A 60 17.55 -7.30 -17.00
N ARG A 61 16.62 -6.73 -16.24
CA ARG A 61 16.03 -7.42 -15.07
C ARG A 61 14.83 -8.28 -15.42
N GLN A 62 14.03 -7.88 -16.42
CA GLN A 62 12.78 -8.55 -16.79
C GLN A 62 12.96 -10.05 -17.08
N LEU A 63 14.12 -10.48 -17.59
CA LEU A 63 14.41 -11.88 -17.91
C LEU A 63 14.31 -12.82 -16.69
N ASP A 64 14.50 -12.29 -15.48
CA ASP A 64 14.38 -13.06 -14.23
C ASP A 64 12.92 -13.22 -13.75
N TYR A 65 11.94 -12.60 -14.43
CA TYR A 65 10.56 -12.48 -13.97
C TYR A 65 9.56 -13.19 -14.87
N GLU A 66 8.56 -13.80 -14.23
CA GLU A 66 7.30 -14.18 -14.86
C GLU A 66 6.43 -12.93 -15.01
N ILE A 67 5.86 -12.73 -16.20
CA ILE A 67 5.11 -11.52 -16.55
C ILE A 67 3.64 -11.87 -16.75
N ASN A 68 2.76 -11.26 -15.98
CA ASN A 68 1.32 -11.28 -16.21
C ASN A 68 0.87 -9.91 -16.70
N LYS A 69 0.40 -9.84 -17.95
CA LYS A 69 -0.05 -8.59 -18.57
C LYS A 69 -1.57 -8.51 -18.55
N ASN A 70 -2.09 -7.40 -18.05
CA ASN A 70 -3.48 -7.01 -18.24
C ASN A 70 -3.50 -5.95 -19.35
N THR A 71 -3.81 -6.37 -20.57
CA THR A 71 -3.80 -5.52 -21.77
C THR A 71 -4.84 -4.40 -21.67
N THR A 72 -6.02 -4.68 -21.11
CA THR A 72 -7.10 -3.70 -20.92
C THR A 72 -6.69 -2.59 -19.95
N ALA A 73 -6.09 -2.94 -18.81
CA ALA A 73 -5.66 -1.98 -17.79
C ALA A 73 -4.28 -1.36 -18.08
N LYS A 74 -3.57 -1.84 -19.11
CA LYS A 74 -2.15 -1.54 -19.39
C LYS A 74 -1.25 -1.69 -18.15
N LEU A 75 -1.53 -2.73 -17.36
CA LEU A 75 -0.76 -3.12 -16.18
C LEU A 75 0.08 -4.34 -16.50
N GLU A 76 1.31 -4.35 -16.02
CA GLU A 76 2.21 -5.49 -16.11
C GLU A 76 2.67 -5.87 -14.70
N ILE A 77 2.43 -7.12 -14.32
CA ILE A 77 2.81 -7.67 -13.02
C ILE A 77 4.02 -8.58 -13.23
N PHE A 78 5.10 -8.30 -12.53
CA PHE A 78 6.35 -9.05 -12.56
C PHE A 78 6.52 -9.82 -11.27
N ARG A 79 6.62 -11.14 -11.36
CA ARG A 79 6.87 -12.04 -10.24
C ARG A 79 8.21 -12.73 -10.44
N LEU A 80 9.12 -12.61 -9.49
CA LEU A 80 10.45 -13.21 -9.65
C LEU A 80 10.34 -14.72 -9.86
N GLY A 81 10.96 -15.26 -10.90
CA GLY A 81 10.87 -16.68 -11.25
C GLY A 81 11.43 -17.59 -10.15
N LYS A 82 12.48 -17.12 -9.46
CA LYS A 82 13.15 -17.82 -8.36
C LYS A 82 12.42 -17.76 -7.01
N ARG A 83 11.27 -17.08 -6.90
CA ARG A 83 10.50 -16.96 -5.65
C ARG A 83 10.01 -18.33 -5.14
N LEU A 84 9.63 -18.38 -3.86
CA LEU A 84 9.03 -19.60 -3.30
C LEU A 84 7.61 -19.79 -3.85
N LYS A 85 7.27 -21.02 -4.23
CA LYS A 85 5.95 -21.42 -4.72
C LYS A 85 5.53 -22.69 -4.00
N GLY A 86 4.26 -22.82 -3.68
CA GLY A 86 3.71 -24.03 -3.11
C GLY A 86 2.44 -23.75 -2.32
N ASN A 87 1.49 -24.67 -2.41
CA ASN A 87 0.27 -24.60 -1.62
C ASN A 87 0.64 -24.91 -0.15
N ASN A 88 -0.03 -24.26 0.79
CA ASN A 88 0.13 -24.49 2.24
C ASN A 88 1.50 -24.07 2.87
N LEU A 89 2.39 -23.43 2.12
CA LEU A 89 3.60 -22.80 2.68
C LEU A 89 3.27 -21.39 3.20
N ILE A 90 3.95 -20.96 4.27
CA ILE A 90 3.85 -19.58 4.78
C ILE A 90 5.04 -18.80 4.21
N PHE A 91 4.78 -17.84 3.35
CA PHE A 91 5.81 -17.00 2.74
C PHE A 91 5.29 -15.61 2.43
N VAL A 92 6.24 -14.70 2.19
CA VAL A 92 6.00 -13.32 1.78
C VAL A 92 6.71 -13.10 0.46
N ASN A 93 5.99 -13.25 -0.65
CA ASN A 93 6.53 -12.93 -1.96
C ASN A 93 6.26 -11.47 -2.29
N LEU A 94 7.09 -10.92 -3.17
CA LEU A 94 6.89 -9.58 -3.72
C LEU A 94 6.57 -9.69 -5.21
N SER A 95 5.75 -8.77 -5.70
CA SER A 95 5.56 -8.53 -7.12
C SER A 95 5.69 -7.04 -7.44
N ILE A 96 6.19 -6.74 -8.63
CA ILE A 96 6.32 -5.38 -9.13
C ILE A 96 5.18 -5.16 -10.12
N ILE A 97 4.40 -4.11 -9.94
CA ILE A 97 3.29 -3.74 -10.81
C ILE A 97 3.66 -2.44 -11.52
N ILE A 98 3.78 -2.49 -12.84
CA ILE A 98 4.08 -1.32 -13.67
C ILE A 98 2.79 -0.84 -14.34
N SER A 99 2.45 0.42 -14.11
CA SER A 99 1.39 1.13 -14.84
C SER A 99 2.00 2.08 -15.85
N ARG A 100 1.94 1.70 -17.14
CA ARG A 100 2.49 2.53 -18.22
C ARG A 100 1.71 3.84 -18.40
N ILE A 101 0.39 3.81 -18.19
CA ILE A 101 -0.46 5.00 -18.30
C ILE A 101 -0.08 6.06 -17.27
N ARG A 102 0.24 5.62 -16.05
CA ARG A 102 0.54 6.52 -14.93
C ARG A 102 2.02 6.84 -14.80
N ASN A 103 2.87 6.19 -15.59
CA ASN A 103 4.32 6.16 -15.42
C ASN A 103 4.75 5.87 -13.96
N LYS A 104 4.14 4.84 -13.36
CA LYS A 104 4.39 4.44 -11.96
C LYS A 104 4.70 2.96 -11.81
N ALA A 105 5.58 2.65 -10.87
CA ALA A 105 5.78 1.29 -10.35
C ALA A 105 5.25 1.20 -8.92
N TYR A 106 4.65 0.07 -8.60
CA TYR A 106 4.22 -0.29 -7.26
C TYR A 106 4.85 -1.63 -6.88
N ILE A 107 5.19 -1.78 -5.61
CA ILE A 107 5.52 -3.09 -5.06
C ILE A 107 4.29 -3.60 -4.31
N PHE A 108 3.99 -4.88 -4.50
CA PHE A 108 2.88 -5.55 -3.84
C PHE A 108 3.42 -6.76 -3.09
N ILE A 109 2.89 -6.95 -1.89
CA ILE A 109 3.20 -8.12 -1.07
C ILE A 109 2.14 -9.15 -1.42
N GLU A 110 2.59 -10.28 -1.95
CA GLU A 110 1.75 -11.43 -2.25
C GLU A 110 1.83 -12.40 -1.07
N PRO A 111 0.93 -12.29 -0.08
CA PRO A 111 0.85 -13.25 1.01
C PRO A 111 0.59 -14.66 0.45
N SER A 112 1.13 -15.68 1.10
CA SER A 112 0.64 -17.05 0.90
C SER A 112 -0.85 -17.16 1.22
N GLU A 113 -1.55 -18.16 0.70
CA GLU A 113 -2.98 -18.42 0.98
C GLU A 113 -3.32 -18.47 2.48
N ARG A 114 -2.38 -18.90 3.34
CA ARG A 114 -2.58 -18.92 4.79
C ARG A 114 -2.64 -17.53 5.45
N LEU A 115 -2.22 -16.50 4.72
CA LEU A 115 -2.17 -15.11 5.17
C LEU A 115 -3.28 -14.26 4.53
N THR A 116 -4.04 -14.78 3.55
CA THR A 116 -5.11 -14.01 2.88
C THR A 116 -6.35 -13.81 3.75
N SER A 117 -6.54 -14.62 4.79
CA SER A 117 -7.65 -14.49 5.74
C SER A 117 -7.42 -13.43 6.83
N GLU A 118 -6.22 -12.87 6.92
CA GLU A 118 -5.85 -11.90 7.96
C GLU A 118 -5.89 -10.48 7.39
N THR A 119 -6.74 -9.61 7.96
CA THR A 119 -6.84 -8.19 7.53
C THR A 119 -5.57 -7.40 7.84
N THR A 120 -4.96 -7.70 8.98
CA THR A 120 -3.71 -7.10 9.45
C THR A 120 -2.73 -8.22 9.78
N VAL A 121 -1.56 -8.16 9.17
CA VAL A 121 -0.49 -9.12 9.36
C VAL A 121 0.59 -8.48 10.22
N GLU A 122 0.91 -9.10 11.36
CA GLU A 122 2.01 -8.67 12.22
C GLU A 122 3.27 -9.45 11.88
N PHE A 123 4.37 -8.73 11.70
CA PHE A 123 5.70 -9.27 11.49
C PHE A 123 6.59 -8.90 12.66
N ARG A 124 7.47 -9.80 13.06
CA ARG A 124 8.52 -9.50 14.03
C ARG A 124 9.85 -10.01 13.54
N TRP A 125 10.91 -9.39 14.03
CA TRP A 125 12.26 -9.90 13.86
C TRP A 125 12.95 -10.08 15.20
N LEU A 126 13.77 -11.12 15.27
CA LEU A 126 14.53 -11.50 16.45
C LEU A 126 16.02 -11.53 16.11
N ASN A 127 16.84 -11.26 17.11
CA ASN A 127 18.27 -11.49 17.07
C ASN A 127 18.62 -12.45 18.21
N LYS A 128 19.13 -13.64 17.87
CA LYS A 128 19.45 -14.71 18.83
C LYS A 128 18.31 -14.96 19.84
N GLY A 129 17.08 -15.11 19.32
CA GLY A 129 15.88 -15.34 20.13
C GLY A 129 15.30 -14.12 20.87
N THR A 130 16.00 -12.98 20.90
CA THR A 130 15.48 -11.74 21.52
C THR A 130 14.72 -10.90 20.49
N GLN A 131 13.46 -10.59 20.76
CA GLN A 131 12.65 -9.71 19.89
C GLN A 131 13.28 -8.32 19.80
N GLN A 132 13.51 -7.86 18.58
CA GLN A 132 14.10 -6.53 18.30
C GLN A 132 13.04 -5.52 17.85
N GLY A 133 11.97 -5.99 17.20
CA GLY A 133 10.88 -5.11 16.80
C GLY A 133 9.72 -5.84 16.14
N VAL A 134 8.67 -5.06 15.88
CA VAL A 134 7.42 -5.50 15.26
C VAL A 134 7.05 -4.51 14.17
N LEU A 135 6.51 -5.02 13.07
CA LEU A 135 5.97 -4.25 11.97
C LEU A 135 4.59 -4.79 11.62
N SER A 136 3.57 -3.94 11.69
CA SER A 136 2.22 -4.30 11.27
C SER A 136 2.00 -3.87 9.83
N PHE A 137 1.37 -4.75 9.07
CA PHE A 137 1.04 -4.55 7.67
C PHE A 137 -0.47 -4.73 7.49
N GLN A 138 -1.15 -3.68 7.06
CA GLN A 138 -2.55 -3.77 6.66
C GLN A 138 -2.61 -4.07 5.16
N GLN A 139 -3.31 -5.14 4.79
CA GLN A 139 -3.53 -5.50 3.39
C GLN A 139 -4.40 -4.43 2.72
N GLY A 140 -4.04 -3.97 1.52
CA GLY A 140 -4.99 -3.30 0.62
C GLY A 140 -4.53 -2.01 -0.03
N ASP A 141 -3.58 -1.26 0.55
CA ASP A 141 -3.12 0.01 -0.04
C ASP A 141 -1.64 -0.01 -0.46
N ARG A 142 -1.36 0.64 -1.60
CA ARG A 142 -0.03 0.71 -2.22
C ARG A 142 1.04 1.38 -1.33
N VAL A 143 0.65 2.31 -0.45
CA VAL A 143 1.57 3.02 0.44
C VAL A 143 2.00 2.08 1.55
N SER A 144 1.08 1.33 2.15
CA SER A 144 1.36 0.30 3.15
C SER A 144 2.31 -0.77 2.62
N HIS A 145 2.11 -1.26 1.39
CA HIS A 145 3.04 -2.22 0.77
C HIS A 145 4.44 -1.63 0.59
N HIS A 146 4.53 -0.39 0.09
CA HIS A 146 5.80 0.29 -0.08
C HIS A 146 6.53 0.54 1.25
N GLN A 147 5.84 1.06 2.26
CA GLN A 147 6.38 1.31 3.59
C GLN A 147 6.84 0.01 4.26
N PHE A 148 6.08 -1.07 4.10
CA PHE A 148 6.46 -2.35 4.64
C PHE A 148 7.76 -2.85 4.02
N VAL A 149 7.85 -2.85 2.69
CA VAL A 149 9.05 -3.34 1.99
C VAL A 149 10.26 -2.47 2.28
N THR A 150 10.11 -1.14 2.29
CA THR A 150 11.24 -0.22 2.59
C THR A 150 11.74 -0.34 4.02
N LYS A 151 10.87 -0.63 4.99
CA LYS A 151 11.28 -0.90 6.38
C LYS A 151 11.89 -2.29 6.56
N LEU A 152 11.33 -3.30 5.91
CA LEU A 152 11.78 -4.69 6.08
C LEU A 152 13.06 -5.01 5.31
N TYR A 153 13.19 -4.54 4.07
CA TYR A 153 14.34 -4.79 3.19
C TYR A 153 15.72 -4.58 3.86
N PRO A 154 16.01 -3.43 4.50
CA PRO A 154 17.32 -3.20 5.14
C PRO A 154 17.55 -4.09 6.36
N LEU A 155 16.49 -4.70 6.90
CA LEU A 155 16.59 -5.60 8.04
C LEU A 155 16.98 -7.02 7.64
N ILE A 156 16.78 -7.42 6.37
CA ILE A 156 17.06 -8.79 5.95
C ILE A 156 18.58 -9.00 5.86
N ASP A 157 19.16 -9.65 6.87
CA ASP A 157 20.53 -10.17 6.88
C ASP A 157 20.51 -11.68 7.14
N GLU A 158 21.66 -12.32 7.35
CA GLU A 158 21.71 -13.77 7.63
C GLU A 158 21.47 -14.11 9.11
N GLU A 159 21.63 -13.16 10.02
CA GLU A 159 21.59 -13.39 11.47
C GLU A 159 20.20 -13.21 12.07
N ARG A 160 19.34 -12.43 11.43
CA ARG A 160 17.99 -12.13 11.94
C ARG A 160 16.99 -13.19 11.56
N GLU A 161 16.17 -13.57 12.54
CA GLU A 161 15.03 -14.44 12.35
C GLU A 161 13.78 -13.61 12.11
N PHE A 162 12.96 -13.98 11.13
CA PHE A 162 11.70 -13.31 10.82
C PHE A 162 10.53 -14.23 11.09
N GLN A 163 9.48 -13.67 11.68
CA GLN A 163 8.26 -14.40 11.98
C GLN A 163 7.04 -13.54 11.64
N VAL A 164 5.96 -14.22 11.27
CA VAL A 164 4.65 -13.64 10.98
C VAL A 164 3.60 -14.22 11.90
N LYS A 165 2.64 -13.41 12.32
CA LYS A 165 1.54 -13.85 13.17
C LYS A 165 0.34 -14.28 12.33
N ILE A 166 -0.17 -15.48 12.59
CA ILE A 166 -1.37 -16.05 11.96
C ILE A 166 -2.20 -16.71 13.06
N ALA A 167 -3.49 -16.41 13.15
CA ALA A 167 -4.37 -16.96 14.18
C ALA A 167 -3.77 -16.89 15.62
N GLY A 168 -3.11 -15.78 15.93
CA GLY A 168 -2.46 -15.54 17.24
C GLY A 168 -1.12 -16.25 17.47
N LYS A 169 -0.64 -17.07 16.53
CA LYS A 169 0.62 -17.83 16.64
C LYS A 169 1.69 -17.26 15.72
N TRP A 170 2.94 -17.31 16.17
CA TRP A 170 4.10 -16.88 15.38
C TRP A 170 4.64 -18.02 14.54
N HIS A 171 4.80 -17.77 13.24
CA HIS A 171 5.31 -18.71 12.25
C HIS A 171 6.57 -18.15 11.59
N PRO A 172 7.61 -18.97 11.37
CA PRO A 172 8.84 -18.51 10.74
C PRO A 172 8.63 -18.23 9.24
N ILE A 173 9.27 -17.18 8.75
CA ILE A 173 9.30 -16.78 7.34
C ILE A 173 10.71 -16.31 6.97
N LEU A 174 11.00 -16.21 5.67
CA LEU A 174 12.33 -15.81 5.19
C LEU A 174 13.41 -16.71 5.80
N VAL A 175 13.11 -18.00 6.00
CA VAL A 175 14.01 -18.93 6.70
C VAL A 175 15.16 -19.28 5.79
N SER A 176 14.86 -19.61 4.53
CA SER A 176 15.86 -20.00 3.55
C SER A 176 16.58 -18.79 2.94
N SER A 177 17.84 -18.99 2.56
CA SER A 177 18.61 -18.01 1.76
C SER A 177 17.89 -17.68 0.45
N LYS A 178 17.20 -18.65 -0.15
CA LYS A 178 16.39 -18.47 -1.35
C LYS A 178 15.24 -17.48 -1.14
N GLU A 179 14.48 -17.59 -0.06
CA GLU A 179 13.41 -16.64 0.26
C GLU A 179 13.95 -15.23 0.50
N ARG A 180 15.01 -15.11 1.30
CA ARG A 180 15.67 -13.83 1.60
C ARG A 180 16.18 -13.18 0.31
N GLN A 181 16.85 -13.94 -0.54
CA GLN A 181 17.38 -13.43 -1.80
C GLN A 181 16.25 -13.02 -2.76
N ALA A 182 15.19 -13.81 -2.86
CA ALA A 182 14.05 -13.48 -3.71
C ALA A 182 13.37 -12.16 -3.27
N PHE A 183 13.20 -11.97 -1.95
CA PHE A 183 12.69 -10.72 -1.40
C PHE A 183 13.62 -9.55 -1.70
N LYS A 184 14.92 -9.68 -1.37
CA LYS A 184 15.93 -8.63 -1.59
C LYS A 184 16.00 -8.20 -3.04
N THR A 185 16.17 -9.16 -3.96
CA THR A 185 16.27 -8.87 -5.39
C THR A 185 15.04 -8.14 -5.91
N THR A 186 13.85 -8.56 -5.52
CA THR A 186 12.61 -7.91 -5.97
C THR A 186 12.46 -6.51 -5.38
N ALA A 187 12.82 -6.32 -4.10
CA ALA A 187 12.80 -5.01 -3.44
C ALA A 187 13.82 -4.05 -4.06
N GLU A 188 15.04 -4.50 -4.31
CA GLU A 188 16.11 -3.73 -4.97
C GLU A 188 15.71 -3.28 -6.38
N ASP A 189 15.18 -4.20 -7.18
CA ASP A 189 14.72 -3.91 -8.55
C ASP A 189 13.59 -2.87 -8.56
N TYR A 190 12.64 -3.00 -7.63
CA TYR A 190 11.58 -2.01 -7.45
C TYR A 190 12.14 -0.65 -7.00
N LEU A 191 13.01 -0.61 -5.99
CA LEU A 191 13.57 0.64 -5.49
C LEU A 191 14.41 1.35 -6.56
N ARG A 192 15.07 0.59 -7.44
CA ARG A 192 15.79 1.15 -8.59
C ARG A 192 14.85 1.66 -9.69
N LEU A 193 13.67 1.08 -9.85
CA LEU A 193 12.68 1.58 -10.81
C LEU A 193 12.20 3.00 -10.44
N ILE A 194 12.01 3.26 -9.14
CA ILE A 194 11.38 4.49 -8.63
C ILE A 194 12.36 5.57 -8.12
N LYS A 195 13.67 5.33 -8.18
CA LYS A 195 14.73 6.27 -7.77
C LYS A 195 15.35 6.95 -8.98
#